data_AF-A0A0U1Y7P2-F1
#
_entry.id   AF-A0A0U1Y7P2-F1
#
_cell.length_a   1.000
_cell.length_b   1.000
_cell.length_c   1.000
_cell.angle_alpha   90.00
_cell.angle_beta   90.00
_cell.angle_gamma   90.00
#
_symmetry.space_group_name_H-M   'P 1'
#
loop_
_entity.id
_entity.type
_entity.pdbx_description
1 polymer ?
#
loop_
_entity_poly.entity_id
_entity_poly.type
_entity_poly.pdbx_seq_one_letter_code
_entity_poly.pdbx_strand_id
1 'polypeptide(L)'
;IRLEMAYPGSPFFKGDSIRYLQVISAHGLVMIFFVVVPIIFGGFANFLIPYHVGSKDVSFPRLNSIGFWIQPLGFILVAKIAYIRSQYWHYYDRTSFFIPTTDKSIFNTCFSKSLEPSNLKAAWSLSPESNYLFNWRPRGRLNISGYNHSLFNPIKLFDPRDYASYPEGLWYLSDRASDARRRKVYFSKCSNRALTTAGWTFITPLSSSIKYTGYGAQDILIFAVILAGISTTISFTNLLITRRSLVSPGLRNRRVLIPFITISTLLTLRMLAIVTPVLGAAAIMILLDRHWQTSFFDFAYGGDPVLFQHLFWFFGHPEV
;
A
#
# COMPACT_ATOMS: atom_id res chain seq x y z
N ILE A 1 0.70 -3.18 -5.28
CA ILE A 1 -0.57 -2.49 -5.63
C ILE A 1 -1.35 -3.31 -6.66
N ARG A 2 -0.89 -3.43 -7.92
CA ARG A 2 -1.60 -4.20 -8.96
C ARG A 2 -1.86 -5.66 -8.59
N LEU A 3 -0.87 -6.33 -7.99
CA LEU A 3 -1.00 -7.70 -7.50
C LEU A 3 -2.13 -7.86 -6.45
N GLU A 4 -2.34 -6.87 -5.58
CA GLU A 4 -3.43 -6.90 -4.58
C GLU A 4 -4.79 -6.68 -5.23
N MET A 5 -4.86 -5.84 -6.27
CA MET A 5 -6.11 -5.54 -6.99
C MET A 5 -6.45 -6.55 -8.09
N ALA A 6 -5.59 -7.54 -8.37
CA ALA A 6 -5.80 -8.51 -9.43
C ALA A 6 -6.98 -9.45 -9.14
N TYR A 7 -7.27 -9.72 -7.86
CA TYR A 7 -8.36 -10.58 -7.43
C TYR A 7 -9.12 -9.92 -6.28
N PRO A 8 -10.45 -10.09 -6.19
CA PRO A 8 -11.21 -9.62 -5.04
C PRO A 8 -10.75 -10.34 -3.77
N GLY A 9 -10.52 -9.58 -2.70
CA GLY A 9 -9.96 -10.07 -1.44
C GLY A 9 -8.66 -9.35 -1.10
N SER A 10 -7.88 -9.92 -0.17
CA SER A 10 -6.57 -9.37 0.22
C SER A 10 -5.47 -10.43 0.19
N PRO A 11 -5.09 -10.92 -0.99
CA PRO A 11 -4.18 -12.06 -1.13
C PRO A 11 -2.76 -11.78 -0.61
N PHE A 12 -2.20 -10.58 -0.83
CA PHE A 12 -0.83 -10.26 -0.41
C PHE A 12 -0.77 -9.60 0.95
N PHE A 13 -1.67 -8.66 1.24
CA PHE A 13 -1.66 -7.94 2.51
C PHE A 13 -2.48 -8.63 3.62
N LYS A 14 -3.19 -9.73 3.33
CA LYS A 14 -3.95 -10.52 4.31
C LYS A 14 -4.87 -9.67 5.22
N GLY A 15 -5.49 -8.65 4.63
CA GLY A 15 -6.40 -7.73 5.32
C GLY A 15 -5.75 -6.51 5.95
N ASP A 16 -4.43 -6.33 5.85
CA ASP A 16 -3.71 -5.15 6.37
C ASP A 16 -3.86 -3.93 5.45
N SER A 17 -4.95 -3.19 5.66
CA SER A 17 -5.27 -1.99 4.89
C SER A 17 -4.31 -0.82 5.13
N ILE A 18 -3.68 -0.74 6.31
CA ILE A 18 -2.72 0.32 6.65
C ILE A 18 -1.47 0.16 5.80
N ARG A 19 -0.98 -1.08 5.67
CA ARG A 19 0.18 -1.37 4.83
C ARG A 19 -0.10 -1.09 3.36
N TYR A 20 -1.30 -1.42 2.88
CA TYR A 20 -1.72 -1.05 1.52
C TYR A 20 -1.66 0.47 1.30
N LEU A 21 -2.17 1.24 2.27
CA LEU A 21 -2.16 2.70 2.24
C LEU A 21 -0.73 3.27 2.26
N GLN A 22 0.16 2.75 3.11
CA GLN A 22 1.58 3.13 3.14
C GLN A 22 2.26 2.91 1.79
N VAL A 23 2.03 1.76 1.16
CA VAL A 23 2.63 1.43 -0.14
C VAL A 23 2.10 2.34 -1.24
N ILE A 24 0.81 2.69 -1.25
CA ILE A 24 0.26 3.64 -2.23
C ILE A 24 0.81 5.05 -2.02
N SER A 25 0.79 5.54 -0.78
CA SER A 25 1.33 6.85 -0.44
C SER A 25 2.80 6.95 -0.86
N ALA A 26 3.60 5.95 -0.51
CA ALA A 26 5.01 5.89 -0.90
C ALA A 26 5.20 5.76 -2.41
N HIS A 27 4.39 4.97 -3.12
CA HIS A 27 4.47 4.85 -4.57
C HIS A 27 4.26 6.19 -5.26
N GLY A 28 3.22 6.94 -4.89
CA GLY A 28 2.96 8.27 -5.45
C GLY A 28 4.11 9.25 -5.19
N LEU A 29 4.58 9.30 -3.94
CA LEU A 29 5.68 10.18 -3.55
C LEU A 29 7.01 9.81 -4.24
N VAL A 30 7.32 8.52 -4.34
CA VAL A 30 8.53 8.04 -5.04
C VAL A 30 8.47 8.41 -6.52
N MET A 31 7.35 8.14 -7.20
CA MET A 31 7.26 8.40 -8.64
C MET A 31 7.41 9.88 -8.97
N ILE A 32 6.73 10.77 -8.24
CA ILE A 32 6.75 12.21 -8.54
C ILE A 32 8.09 12.81 -8.07
N PHE A 33 8.34 12.79 -6.76
CA PHE A 33 9.45 13.54 -6.18
C PHE A 33 10.80 12.86 -6.34
N PHE A 34 10.87 11.53 -6.41
CA PHE A 34 12.15 10.80 -6.37
C PHE A 34 12.52 10.10 -7.68
N VAL A 35 11.63 10.07 -8.68
CA VAL A 35 11.91 9.48 -10.00
C VAL A 35 11.81 10.56 -11.08
N VAL A 36 10.62 11.11 -11.34
CA VAL A 36 10.41 12.01 -12.48
C VAL A 36 11.22 13.31 -12.33
N VAL A 37 11.07 14.01 -11.20
CA VAL A 37 11.73 15.29 -10.96
C VAL A 37 13.26 15.17 -10.97
N PRO A 38 13.90 14.20 -10.27
CA PRO A 38 15.36 14.07 -10.28
C PRO A 38 15.92 13.64 -11.63
N ILE A 39 15.22 12.81 -12.41
CA ILE A 39 15.69 12.40 -13.73
C ILE A 39 15.71 13.61 -14.68
N ILE A 40 14.60 14.35 -14.76
CA ILE A 40 14.46 15.46 -15.71
C ILE A 40 15.29 16.67 -15.27
N PHE A 41 15.16 17.12 -14.03
CA PHE A 41 15.80 18.35 -13.56
C PHE A 41 17.17 18.09 -12.94
N GLY A 42 17.32 17.00 -12.18
CA GLY A 42 18.59 16.64 -11.55
C GLY A 42 19.60 16.03 -12.52
N GLY A 43 19.16 15.21 -13.48
CA GLY A 43 20.01 14.57 -14.48
C GLY A 43 20.12 15.38 -15.77
N PHE A 44 19.05 15.37 -16.57
CA PHE A 44 19.06 15.95 -17.91
C PHE A 44 19.30 17.46 -17.91
N ALA A 45 18.61 18.23 -17.08
CA ALA A 45 18.77 19.69 -17.10
C ALA A 45 20.17 20.13 -16.64
N ASN A 46 20.75 19.46 -15.64
CA ASN A 46 22.13 19.71 -15.19
C ASN A 46 23.18 19.42 -16.27
N PHE A 47 22.92 18.46 -17.16
CA PHE A 47 23.82 18.15 -18.28
C PHE A 47 23.57 19.07 -19.49
N LEU A 48 22.32 19.21 -19.91
CA LEU A 48 21.95 19.87 -21.17
C LEU A 48 22.03 21.40 -21.09
N ILE A 49 21.69 22.02 -19.95
CA ILE A 49 21.66 23.48 -19.85
C ILE A 49 23.07 24.07 -20.02
N PRO A 50 24.11 23.66 -19.26
CA PRO A 50 25.46 24.17 -19.46
C PRO A 50 25.97 23.93 -20.89
N TYR A 51 25.71 22.73 -21.43
CA TYR A 51 26.14 22.33 -22.76
C TYR A 51 25.53 23.23 -23.86
N HIS A 52 24.21 23.43 -23.87
CA HIS A 52 23.55 24.28 -24.89
C HIS A 52 23.80 25.78 -24.68
N VAL A 53 24.12 26.19 -23.46
CA VAL A 53 24.47 27.58 -23.13
C VAL A 53 25.93 27.90 -23.46
N GLY A 54 26.75 26.87 -23.73
CA GLY A 54 28.17 26.99 -23.99
C GLY A 54 28.98 27.34 -22.73
N SER A 55 28.48 26.99 -21.54
CA SER A 55 29.21 27.17 -20.28
C SER A 55 30.00 25.91 -19.94
N LYS A 56 31.19 26.09 -19.36
CA LYS A 56 32.04 24.97 -18.92
C LYS A 56 31.42 24.17 -17.77
N ASP A 57 30.69 24.86 -16.89
CA ASP A 57 30.07 24.29 -15.69
C ASP A 57 28.82 25.11 -15.30
N VAL A 58 28.14 24.68 -14.24
CA VAL A 58 27.07 25.41 -13.58
C VAL A 58 27.60 26.57 -12.72
N SER A 59 26.73 27.51 -12.35
CA SER A 59 27.09 28.71 -11.59
C SER A 59 27.57 28.39 -10.18
N PHE A 60 26.93 27.43 -9.51
CA PHE A 60 27.28 27.01 -8.15
C PHE A 60 27.48 25.49 -8.08
N PRO A 61 28.67 24.97 -8.46
CA PRO A 61 28.92 23.52 -8.52
C PRO A 61 28.74 22.81 -7.18
N ARG A 62 29.22 23.42 -6.08
CA ARG A 62 29.09 22.84 -4.72
C ARG A 62 27.64 22.79 -4.24
N LEU A 63 26.88 23.85 -4.51
CA LEU A 63 25.45 23.93 -4.18
C LEU A 63 24.65 22.88 -4.96
N ASN A 64 25.00 22.66 -6.24
CA ASN A 64 24.40 21.60 -7.05
C ASN A 64 24.64 20.20 -6.46
N SER A 65 25.88 19.95 -6.01
CA SER A 65 26.24 18.69 -5.35
C SER A 65 25.45 18.48 -4.05
N ILE A 66 25.31 19.52 -3.22
CA ILE A 66 24.49 19.45 -2.00
C ILE A 66 23.03 19.11 -2.34
N GLY A 67 22.45 19.75 -3.36
CA GLY A 67 21.10 19.46 -3.83
C GLY A 67 20.93 17.99 -4.21
N PHE A 68 21.91 17.42 -4.91
CA PHE A 68 21.93 15.99 -5.23
C PHE A 68 21.94 15.12 -3.98
N TRP A 69 22.76 15.41 -2.97
CA TRP A 69 22.88 14.58 -1.75
C TRP A 69 21.67 14.64 -0.80
N ILE A 70 20.91 15.74 -0.83
CA ILE A 70 19.66 15.86 -0.06
C ILE A 70 18.59 14.88 -0.60
N GLN A 71 18.61 14.60 -1.90
CA GLN A 71 17.57 13.79 -2.55
C GLN A 71 17.55 12.32 -2.07
N PRO A 72 18.68 11.59 -1.98
CA PRO A 72 18.74 10.27 -1.36
C PRO A 72 18.29 10.24 0.10
N LEU A 73 18.55 11.30 0.88
CA LEU A 73 18.12 11.37 2.29
C LEU A 73 16.59 11.36 2.39
N GLY A 74 15.91 12.16 1.57
CA GLY A 74 14.45 12.14 1.46
C GLY A 74 13.92 10.77 0.99
N PHE A 75 14.60 10.15 0.02
CA PHE A 75 14.21 8.84 -0.51
C PHE A 75 14.29 7.75 0.57
N ILE A 76 15.36 7.73 1.38
CA ILE A 76 15.54 6.76 2.47
C ILE A 76 14.38 6.83 3.48
N LEU A 77 13.88 8.04 3.76
CA LEU A 77 12.74 8.24 4.67
C LEU A 77 11.44 7.65 4.10
N VAL A 78 11.15 7.87 2.81
CA VAL A 78 9.98 7.27 2.16
C VAL A 78 10.13 5.76 2.05
N ALA A 79 11.32 5.28 1.69
CA ALA A 79 11.64 3.85 1.59
C ALA A 79 11.47 3.12 2.92
N LYS A 80 11.84 3.77 4.04
CA LYS A 80 11.60 3.23 5.39
C LYS A 80 10.12 2.92 5.60
N ILE A 81 9.21 3.79 5.16
CA ILE A 81 7.77 3.58 5.35
C ILE A 81 7.23 2.52 4.39
N ALA A 82 7.72 2.50 3.15
CA ALA A 82 7.26 1.56 2.13
C ALA A 82 7.67 0.11 2.42
N TYR A 83 8.93 -0.10 2.81
CA TYR A 83 9.55 -1.43 2.82
C TYR A 83 9.76 -1.99 4.23
N ILE A 84 10.08 -1.14 5.22
CA ILE A 84 10.38 -1.61 6.57
C ILE A 84 9.06 -1.83 7.31
N ARG A 85 8.76 -3.11 7.58
CA ARG A 85 7.62 -3.49 8.41
C ARG A 85 7.91 -2.99 9.84
N SER A 86 7.18 -1.97 10.27
CA SER A 86 7.30 -1.39 11.61
C SER A 86 6.75 -2.29 12.73
N GLN A 87 5.94 -3.29 12.39
CA GLN A 87 5.40 -4.27 13.34
C GLN A 87 6.05 -5.65 13.14
N TYR A 88 6.83 -6.08 14.13
CA TYR A 88 7.48 -7.40 14.16
C TYR A 88 6.54 -8.56 14.54
N TRP A 89 5.24 -8.31 14.70
CA TRP A 89 4.31 -9.35 15.14
C TRP A 89 4.11 -10.37 14.01
N HIS A 90 4.58 -11.59 14.28
CA HIS A 90 4.17 -12.77 13.52
C HIS A 90 2.64 -12.85 13.57
N TYR A 91 2.03 -12.78 12.39
CA TYR A 91 0.64 -13.17 12.25
C TYR A 91 0.57 -14.68 12.48
N TYR A 92 0.34 -15.09 13.73
CA TYR A 92 -0.16 -16.42 14.04
C TYR A 92 -1.64 -16.50 13.70
N ASP A 93 -1.96 -16.35 12.42
CA ASP A 93 -3.11 -17.06 11.90
C ASP A 93 -2.54 -17.95 10.82
N ARG A 94 -2.28 -19.21 11.17
CA ARG A 94 -2.32 -20.23 10.14
C ARG A 94 -3.73 -20.14 9.58
N THR A 95 -3.89 -19.58 8.39
CA THR A 95 -5.04 -19.88 7.54
C THR A 95 -4.92 -21.33 7.05
N SER A 96 -4.69 -22.28 7.96
CA SER A 96 -5.10 -23.65 7.75
C SER A 96 -6.60 -23.60 7.98
N PHE A 97 -7.35 -23.32 6.92
CA PHE A 97 -8.75 -23.72 6.86
C PHE A 97 -8.76 -25.25 6.92
N PHE A 98 -8.62 -25.81 8.11
CA PHE A 98 -9.07 -27.16 8.36
C PHE A 98 -10.58 -27.03 8.31
N ILE A 99 -11.18 -27.28 7.14
CA ILE A 99 -12.61 -27.40 7.00
C ILE A 99 -12.93 -28.75 7.64
N PRO A 100 -13.44 -28.80 8.88
CA PRO A 100 -13.79 -30.09 9.44
C PRO A 100 -14.93 -30.63 8.58
N THR A 101 -14.83 -31.88 8.14
CA THR A 101 -15.89 -32.53 7.34
C THR A 101 -17.21 -32.61 8.13
N THR A 102 -17.11 -32.61 9.46
CA THR A 102 -18.23 -32.65 10.42
C THR A 102 -18.04 -31.59 11.52
N ASP A 103 -19.11 -30.90 11.93
CA ASP A 103 -19.02 -29.90 13.00
C ASP A 103 -18.65 -30.54 14.36
N LYS A 104 -17.56 -30.07 14.97
CA LYS A 104 -16.98 -30.62 16.20
C LYS A 104 -17.92 -30.51 17.42
N SER A 105 -18.80 -29.50 17.45
CA SER A 105 -19.79 -29.30 18.51
C SER A 105 -20.84 -30.42 18.56
N ILE A 106 -21.17 -31.02 17.41
CA ILE A 106 -22.17 -32.08 17.27
C ILE A 106 -21.57 -33.45 17.63
N PHE A 107 -20.27 -33.66 17.36
CA PHE A 107 -19.58 -34.96 17.54
C PHE A 107 -18.71 -35.07 18.80
N ASN A 108 -18.86 -34.17 19.76
CA ASN A 108 -17.95 -34.06 20.91
C ASN A 108 -17.87 -35.36 21.74
N THR A 109 -18.96 -36.12 21.81
CA THR A 109 -19.06 -37.41 22.54
C THR A 109 -18.46 -38.60 21.77
N CYS A 110 -18.39 -38.53 20.44
CA CYS A 110 -17.79 -39.58 19.61
C CYS A 110 -16.27 -39.44 19.59
N PHE A 111 -15.78 -38.19 19.53
CA PHE A 111 -14.35 -37.89 19.62
C PHE A 111 -13.78 -38.16 21.02
N SER A 112 -14.52 -37.87 22.10
CA SER A 112 -14.06 -38.15 23.47
C SER A 112 -13.86 -39.65 23.73
N LYS A 113 -14.72 -40.51 23.18
CA LYS A 113 -14.56 -41.97 23.26
C LYS A 113 -13.35 -42.51 22.50
N SER A 114 -12.87 -41.82 21.47
CA SER A 114 -11.67 -42.23 20.71
C SER A 114 -10.35 -41.91 21.43
N LEU A 115 -10.37 -41.00 22.40
CA LEU A 115 -9.20 -40.53 23.14
C LEU A 115 -8.96 -41.30 24.45
N GLU A 116 -9.90 -42.13 24.89
CA GLU A 116 -9.69 -43.04 26.01
C GLU A 116 -8.80 -44.22 25.58
N PRO A 117 -7.62 -44.42 26.20
CA PRO A 117 -6.65 -45.43 25.78
C PRO A 117 -7.18 -46.87 25.89
N SER A 118 -8.23 -47.10 26.69
CA SER A 118 -8.88 -48.40 26.90
C SER A 118 -9.77 -48.85 25.73
N ASN A 119 -10.13 -47.96 24.79
CA ASN A 119 -11.00 -48.27 23.65
C ASN A 119 -10.27 -48.30 22.30
N LEU A 120 -8.94 -48.20 22.28
CA LEU A 120 -8.12 -48.31 21.06
C LEU A 120 -8.32 -49.65 20.32
N LYS A 121 -8.70 -50.73 21.02
CA LYS A 121 -9.04 -52.02 20.38
C LYS A 121 -10.33 -51.99 19.56
N ALA A 122 -11.27 -51.08 19.85
CA ALA A 122 -12.49 -50.92 19.06
C ALA A 122 -12.29 -50.03 17.81
N ALA A 123 -11.28 -49.15 17.82
CA ALA A 123 -10.92 -48.36 16.65
C ALA A 123 -10.12 -49.18 15.61
N TRP A 124 -9.39 -50.20 16.06
CA TRP A 124 -8.59 -51.10 15.22
C TRP A 124 -9.36 -52.32 14.69
N SER A 125 -10.64 -52.49 15.04
CA SER A 125 -11.52 -53.51 14.44
C SER A 125 -12.19 -53.05 13.14
N LEU A 126 -11.84 -51.85 12.64
CA LEU A 126 -12.06 -51.48 11.24
C LEU A 126 -11.12 -52.31 10.37
N SER A 127 -11.59 -53.51 10.05
CA SER A 127 -10.96 -54.49 9.16
C SER A 127 -10.36 -53.85 7.91
N PRO A 128 -9.13 -54.22 7.51
CA PRO A 128 -8.59 -53.87 6.21
C PRO A 128 -9.23 -54.78 5.17
N GLU A 129 -10.46 -54.47 4.75
CA GLU A 129 -11.11 -55.20 3.66
C GLU A 129 -10.97 -54.41 2.36
N SER A 130 -9.83 -54.63 1.72
CA SER A 130 -9.43 -54.11 0.41
C SER A 130 -10.21 -54.70 -0.77
N ASN A 131 -11.53 -54.87 -0.68
CA ASN A 131 -12.38 -55.33 -1.80
C ASN A 131 -13.85 -54.86 -1.69
N TYR A 132 -14.11 -53.56 -1.85
CA TYR A 132 -15.46 -52.97 -1.77
C TYR A 132 -16.11 -52.62 -3.12
N LEU A 133 -15.66 -53.20 -4.25
CA LEU A 133 -16.32 -52.97 -5.54
C LEU A 133 -17.47 -53.94 -5.83
N PHE A 134 -17.48 -55.14 -5.24
CA PHE A 134 -18.45 -56.19 -5.62
C PHE A 134 -19.34 -56.75 -4.51
N ASN A 135 -18.99 -56.60 -3.22
CA ASN A 135 -19.83 -57.07 -2.10
C ASN A 135 -20.40 -55.89 -1.30
N TRP A 136 -21.50 -55.32 -1.80
CA TRP A 136 -22.19 -54.24 -1.09
C TRP A 136 -23.15 -54.79 -0.02
N ARG A 137 -22.87 -54.51 1.26
CA ARG A 137 -23.84 -54.64 2.35
C ARG A 137 -24.41 -53.26 2.69
N PRO A 138 -25.73 -53.10 2.86
CA PRO A 138 -26.30 -51.83 3.31
C PRO A 138 -25.80 -51.51 4.72
N ARG A 139 -25.12 -50.36 4.90
CA ARG A 139 -24.81 -49.84 6.24
C ARG A 139 -26.11 -49.44 6.93
N GLY A 140 -26.24 -49.74 8.23
CA GLY A 140 -27.36 -49.29 9.04
C GLY A 140 -27.52 -47.77 9.00
N ARG A 141 -28.77 -47.29 8.93
CA ARG A 141 -29.09 -45.86 8.84
C ARG A 141 -28.77 -45.17 10.17
N LEU A 142 -27.59 -44.56 10.28
CA LEU A 142 -27.22 -43.75 11.44
C LEU A 142 -27.84 -42.35 11.28
N ASN A 143 -28.95 -42.04 11.95
CA ASN A 143 -29.50 -40.68 11.90
C ASN A 143 -28.63 -39.73 12.72
N ILE A 144 -27.83 -38.90 12.05
CA ILE A 144 -27.01 -37.86 12.68
C ILE A 144 -27.86 -36.58 12.72
N SER A 145 -28.07 -36.01 13.91
CA SER A 145 -28.82 -34.77 14.07
C SER A 145 -28.16 -33.63 13.29
N GLY A 146 -28.90 -33.02 12.35
CA GLY A 146 -28.44 -31.90 11.53
C GLY A 146 -27.99 -32.25 10.11
N TYR A 147 -27.95 -33.54 9.73
CA TYR A 147 -27.63 -33.98 8.37
C TYR A 147 -28.76 -34.85 7.80
N ASN A 148 -29.29 -34.48 6.62
CA ASN A 148 -30.40 -35.22 5.97
C ASN A 148 -29.96 -36.60 5.46
N HIS A 149 -28.68 -36.77 5.13
CA HIS A 149 -28.10 -38.03 4.67
C HIS A 149 -26.86 -38.36 5.49
N SER A 150 -26.82 -39.57 6.04
CA SER A 150 -25.68 -40.08 6.79
C SER A 150 -24.90 -41.10 5.99
N LEU A 151 -23.58 -40.89 5.94
CA LEU A 151 -22.55 -41.74 5.34
C LEU A 151 -22.80 -42.17 3.89
N PHE A 152 -21.73 -42.50 3.18
CA PHE A 152 -21.80 -42.91 1.78
C PHE A 152 -22.68 -44.16 1.57
N ASN A 153 -23.81 -44.02 0.85
CA ASN A 153 -24.65 -45.13 0.36
C ASN A 153 -24.72 -45.08 -1.18
N PRO A 154 -24.14 -46.07 -1.89
CA PRO A 154 -24.04 -46.05 -3.35
C PRO A 154 -25.39 -46.11 -4.06
N ILE A 155 -26.42 -46.73 -3.47
CA ILE A 155 -27.77 -46.80 -4.07
C ILE A 155 -28.42 -45.41 -4.16
N LYS A 156 -28.09 -44.52 -3.22
CA LYS A 156 -28.64 -43.16 -3.23
C LYS A 156 -27.86 -42.19 -4.11
N LEU A 157 -26.77 -42.63 -4.75
CA LEU A 157 -26.03 -41.81 -5.72
C LEU A 157 -26.73 -41.71 -7.08
N PHE A 158 -27.77 -42.52 -7.32
CA PHE A 158 -28.52 -42.49 -8.58
C PHE A 158 -29.34 -41.20 -8.75
N ASP A 159 -29.74 -40.50 -7.67
CA ASP A 159 -30.34 -39.16 -7.79
C ASP A 159 -29.23 -38.09 -7.69
N PRO A 160 -29.00 -37.27 -8.73
CA PRO A 160 -27.98 -36.23 -8.73
C PRO A 160 -28.18 -35.16 -7.66
N ARG A 161 -29.41 -34.99 -7.13
CA ARG A 161 -29.69 -34.03 -6.04
C ARG A 161 -29.16 -34.51 -4.69
N ASP A 162 -29.26 -35.82 -4.44
CA ASP A 162 -28.77 -36.42 -3.19
C ASP A 162 -27.24 -36.39 -3.13
N TYR A 163 -26.56 -36.53 -4.28
CA TYR A 163 -25.10 -36.52 -4.40
C TYR A 163 -24.46 -35.24 -3.83
N ALA A 164 -25.07 -34.07 -4.05
CA ALA A 164 -24.57 -32.79 -3.54
C ALA A 164 -24.74 -32.63 -2.02
N SER A 165 -25.63 -33.40 -1.39
CA SER A 165 -25.99 -33.26 0.03
C SER A 165 -25.15 -34.12 0.99
N TYR A 166 -24.33 -35.03 0.46
CA TYR A 166 -23.51 -35.93 1.29
C TYR A 166 -22.32 -35.20 1.93
N PRO A 167 -22.08 -35.36 3.24
CA PRO A 167 -20.98 -34.68 3.94
C PRO A 167 -19.58 -35.09 3.43
N GLU A 168 -19.46 -36.28 2.84
CA GLU A 168 -18.23 -36.81 2.24
C GLU A 168 -18.11 -36.52 0.74
N GLY A 169 -19.12 -35.90 0.13
CA GLY A 169 -19.17 -35.59 -1.30
C GLY A 169 -18.22 -34.45 -1.66
N LEU A 170 -17.53 -34.58 -2.80
CA LEU A 170 -16.62 -33.54 -3.31
C LEU A 170 -17.32 -32.18 -3.45
N TRP A 171 -18.56 -32.17 -3.96
CA TRP A 171 -19.33 -30.93 -4.14
C TRP A 171 -19.74 -30.30 -2.82
N TYR A 172 -20.17 -31.09 -1.84
CA TYR A 172 -20.50 -30.59 -0.49
C TYR A 172 -19.29 -29.95 0.20
N LEU A 173 -18.12 -30.58 0.09
CA LEU A 173 -16.86 -30.03 0.59
C LEU A 173 -16.45 -28.76 -0.16
N SER A 174 -16.64 -28.74 -1.48
CA SER A 174 -16.33 -27.56 -2.30
C SER A 174 -17.25 -26.38 -1.97
N ASP A 175 -18.53 -26.63 -1.68
CA ASP A 175 -19.52 -25.62 -1.35
C ASP A 175 -19.28 -25.03 0.05
N ARG A 176 -18.97 -25.88 1.04
CA ARG A 176 -18.47 -25.46 2.36
C ARG A 176 -17.18 -24.64 2.26
N ALA A 177 -16.26 -25.03 1.37
CA ALA A 177 -15.04 -24.27 1.13
C ALA A 177 -15.30 -22.91 0.48
N SER A 178 -16.29 -22.78 -0.41
CA SER A 178 -16.73 -21.46 -0.91
C SER A 178 -17.47 -20.64 0.14
N ASP A 179 -18.32 -21.24 0.96
CA ASP A 179 -19.08 -20.53 1.99
C ASP A 179 -18.21 -20.07 3.16
N ALA A 180 -17.22 -20.87 3.57
CA ALA A 180 -16.20 -20.44 4.52
C ALA A 180 -15.38 -19.25 3.98
N ARG A 181 -15.10 -19.22 2.67
CA ARG A 181 -14.47 -18.05 2.00
C ARG A 181 -15.41 -16.83 1.94
N ARG A 182 -16.72 -17.04 1.82
CA ARG A 182 -17.73 -15.95 1.80
C ARG A 182 -18.01 -15.34 3.16
N ARG A 183 -17.73 -16.03 4.27
CA ARG A 183 -17.83 -15.44 5.61
C ARG A 183 -16.73 -14.40 5.81
N LYS A 184 -17.05 -13.15 5.47
CA LYS A 184 -16.25 -11.97 5.87
C LYS A 184 -16.32 -11.83 7.40
N VAL A 185 -15.37 -12.44 8.12
CA VAL A 185 -15.17 -12.13 9.53
C VAL A 185 -14.42 -10.80 9.60
N TYR A 186 -15.17 -9.72 9.85
CA TYR A 186 -14.57 -8.41 10.09
C TYR A 186 -13.94 -8.42 11.48
N PHE A 187 -12.62 -8.54 11.55
CA PHE A 187 -11.90 -8.19 12.78
C PHE A 187 -11.45 -6.73 12.65
N SER A 188 -12.15 -5.80 13.31
CA SER A 188 -11.69 -4.42 13.39
C SER A 188 -10.54 -4.34 14.41
N LYS A 189 -9.32 -4.67 13.98
CA LYS A 189 -8.16 -4.24 14.76
C LYS A 189 -8.15 -2.71 14.71
N CYS A 190 -8.16 -2.05 15.87
CA CYS A 190 -7.94 -0.61 15.92
C CYS A 190 -6.67 -0.30 15.13
N SER A 191 -6.81 0.44 14.03
CA SER A 191 -5.71 0.71 13.13
C SER A 191 -4.60 1.40 13.91
N ASN A 192 -3.36 0.89 13.83
CA ASN A 192 -2.24 1.54 14.49
C ASN A 192 -2.04 2.94 13.88
N ARG A 193 -2.45 3.95 14.65
CA ARG A 193 -2.48 5.34 14.21
C ARG A 193 -1.09 5.88 13.86
N ALA A 194 -0.03 5.38 14.49
CA ALA A 194 1.34 5.81 14.17
C ALA A 194 1.80 5.37 12.76
N LEU A 195 1.08 4.41 12.16
CA LEU A 195 1.41 3.83 10.85
C LEU A 195 0.48 4.30 9.74
N THR A 196 -0.63 4.95 10.06
CA THR A 196 -1.57 5.46 9.06
C THR A 196 -0.93 6.63 8.29
N THR A 197 -1.15 6.65 6.97
CA THR A 197 -0.67 7.70 6.07
C THR A 197 -1.84 8.26 5.27
N ALA A 198 -1.82 9.53 4.91
CA ALA A 198 -2.97 10.21 4.30
C ALA A 198 -2.96 10.25 2.75
N GLY A 199 -2.29 9.28 2.10
CA GLY A 199 -2.04 9.33 0.66
C GLY A 199 -0.88 10.26 0.28
N TRP A 200 -0.56 10.35 -1.02
CA TRP A 200 0.51 11.22 -1.51
C TRP A 200 0.14 12.72 -1.46
N THR A 201 -1.16 13.04 -1.46
CA THR A 201 -1.67 14.42 -1.43
C THR A 201 -1.83 14.98 -0.01
N PHE A 202 -1.63 14.17 1.03
CA PHE A 202 -1.76 14.58 2.43
C PHE A 202 -3.06 15.34 2.76
N ILE A 203 -4.21 14.84 2.32
CA ILE A 203 -5.50 15.51 2.53
C ILE A 203 -5.77 15.78 4.01
N THR A 204 -6.10 17.02 4.35
CA THR A 204 -6.54 17.45 5.67
C THR A 204 -8.06 17.25 5.81
N PRO A 205 -8.60 16.98 7.01
CA PRO A 205 -7.95 16.94 8.32
C PRO A 205 -7.27 15.59 8.65
N LEU A 206 -7.25 14.63 7.71
CA LEU A 206 -6.69 13.29 7.94
C LEU A 206 -5.19 13.32 8.20
N SER A 207 -4.45 14.14 7.44
CA SER A 207 -3.00 14.33 7.60
C SER A 207 -2.62 15.24 8.76
N SER A 208 -3.38 16.30 9.06
CA SER A 208 -3.05 17.29 10.08
C SER A 208 -3.40 16.86 11.50
N SER A 209 -4.47 16.09 11.70
CA SER A 209 -4.90 15.73 13.05
C SER A 209 -4.27 14.44 13.57
N ILE A 210 -3.68 14.54 14.77
CA ILE A 210 -3.10 13.41 15.52
C ILE A 210 -4.16 12.38 15.92
N LYS A 211 -5.46 12.72 15.80
CA LYS A 211 -6.59 11.81 16.01
C LYS A 211 -6.68 10.72 14.94
N TYR A 212 -6.24 10.99 13.71
CA TYR A 212 -6.31 10.00 12.61
C TYR A 212 -4.94 9.47 12.19
N THR A 213 -3.92 10.32 12.19
CA THR A 213 -2.53 9.96 11.85
C THR A 213 -1.63 10.34 13.03
N GLY A 214 -1.26 9.35 13.83
CA GLY A 214 -0.44 9.53 15.03
C GLY A 214 0.97 9.97 14.66
N TYR A 215 1.82 10.18 15.67
CA TYR A 215 3.22 10.53 15.44
C TYR A 215 3.97 9.34 14.81
N GLY A 216 4.73 9.58 13.75
CA GLY A 216 5.51 8.54 13.09
C GLY A 216 5.49 8.62 11.56
N ALA A 217 4.74 7.70 10.92
CA ALA A 217 4.82 7.51 9.46
C ALA A 217 4.44 8.76 8.67
N GLN A 218 3.37 9.45 9.07
CA GLN A 218 2.91 10.67 8.41
C GLN A 218 3.96 11.80 8.50
N ASP A 219 4.59 11.99 9.66
CA ASP A 219 5.61 13.03 9.89
C ASP A 219 6.85 12.80 9.02
N ILE A 220 7.30 11.55 8.96
CA ILE A 220 8.45 11.14 8.15
C ILE A 220 8.18 11.39 6.66
N LEU A 221 6.95 11.17 6.16
CA LEU A 221 6.59 11.50 4.78
C LEU A 221 6.61 13.01 4.52
N ILE A 222 6.03 13.81 5.43
CA ILE A 222 6.02 15.27 5.30
C ILE A 222 7.46 15.80 5.27
N PHE A 223 8.31 15.32 6.18
CA PHE A 223 9.72 15.72 6.21
C PHE A 223 10.47 15.30 4.94
N ALA A 224 10.17 14.12 4.38
CA ALA A 224 10.76 13.69 3.11
C ALA A 224 10.39 14.61 1.94
N VAL A 225 9.14 15.11 1.88
CA VAL A 225 8.71 16.07 0.86
C VAL A 225 9.40 17.43 1.06
N ILE A 226 9.59 17.87 2.30
CA ILE A 226 10.35 19.10 2.59
C ILE A 226 11.79 18.97 2.08
N LEU A 227 12.46 17.84 2.34
CA LEU A 227 13.81 17.59 1.82
C LEU A 227 13.85 17.58 0.29
N ALA A 228 12.87 16.94 -0.37
CA ALA A 228 12.76 16.97 -1.82
C ALA A 228 12.55 18.41 -2.34
N GLY A 229 11.72 19.23 -1.67
CA GLY A 229 11.53 20.64 -1.99
C GLY A 229 12.81 21.49 -1.82
N ILE A 230 13.64 21.20 -0.82
CA ILE A 230 14.93 21.86 -0.64
C ILE A 230 15.90 21.47 -1.78
N SER A 231 15.92 20.19 -2.18
CA SER A 231 16.74 19.75 -3.31
C SER A 231 16.33 20.42 -4.63
N THR A 232 15.02 20.47 -4.92
CA THR A 232 14.50 21.07 -6.16
C THR A 232 14.72 22.59 -6.20
N THR A 233 14.59 23.29 -5.07
CA THR A 233 14.88 24.73 -4.98
C THR A 233 16.33 25.05 -5.25
N ILE A 234 17.25 24.27 -4.71
CA ILE A 234 18.69 24.35 -5.01
C ILE A 234 18.96 24.11 -6.50
N SER A 235 18.33 23.08 -7.09
CA SER A 235 18.53 22.74 -8.50
C SER A 235 18.04 23.84 -9.45
N PHE A 236 16.78 24.28 -9.32
CA PHE A 236 16.25 25.28 -10.26
C PHE A 236 16.90 26.65 -10.10
N THR A 237 17.23 27.07 -8.88
CA THR A 237 17.88 28.37 -8.66
C THR A 237 19.25 28.39 -9.33
N ASN A 238 20.04 27.33 -9.16
CA ASN A 238 21.33 27.21 -9.81
C ASN A 238 21.20 27.24 -11.33
N LEU A 239 20.32 26.41 -11.91
CA LEU A 239 20.11 26.29 -13.37
C LEU A 239 19.53 27.57 -14.02
N LEU A 240 18.68 28.31 -13.31
CA LEU A 240 18.22 29.61 -13.82
C LEU A 240 19.35 30.66 -13.80
N ILE A 241 20.21 30.61 -12.79
CA ILE A 241 21.37 31.52 -12.68
C ILE A 241 22.44 31.15 -13.72
N THR A 242 22.66 29.86 -14.02
CA THR A 242 23.62 29.45 -15.08
C THR A 242 23.25 30.06 -16.41
N ARG A 243 21.98 29.95 -16.81
CA ARG A 243 21.46 30.57 -18.03
C ARG A 243 21.44 32.10 -17.96
N ARG A 244 21.46 32.71 -16.77
CA ARG A 244 21.50 34.18 -16.67
C ARG A 244 22.92 34.72 -16.79
N SER A 245 23.90 34.02 -16.20
CA SER A 245 25.23 34.56 -15.93
C SER A 245 26.32 33.97 -16.82
N LEU A 246 26.24 32.68 -17.18
CA LEU A 246 27.32 31.95 -17.86
C LEU A 246 27.08 31.73 -19.35
N VAL A 247 26.13 32.43 -19.95
CA VAL A 247 25.83 32.33 -21.38
C VAL A 247 26.97 32.88 -22.22
N SER A 248 27.38 32.13 -23.24
CA SER A 248 28.42 32.58 -24.16
C SER A 248 28.01 33.89 -24.86
N PRO A 249 28.96 34.83 -25.07
CA PRO A 249 28.69 36.07 -25.80
C PRO A 249 28.15 35.76 -27.20
N GLY A 250 26.91 36.17 -27.48
CA GLY A 250 26.20 35.86 -28.73
C GLY A 250 24.90 35.08 -28.51
N LEU A 251 24.89 34.07 -27.63
CA LEU A 251 23.69 33.28 -27.29
C LEU A 251 22.69 34.02 -26.38
N ARG A 252 23.06 35.22 -25.89
CA ARG A 252 22.20 36.06 -25.05
C ARG A 252 21.10 36.76 -25.85
N ASN A 253 21.30 36.95 -27.16
CA ASN A 253 20.33 37.62 -28.01
C ASN A 253 19.15 36.68 -28.32
N ARG A 254 17.92 37.16 -28.12
CA ARG A 254 16.68 36.37 -28.36
C ARG A 254 16.53 35.88 -29.81
N ARG A 255 17.27 36.47 -30.76
CA ARG A 255 17.26 36.05 -32.17
C ARG A 255 17.99 34.72 -32.40
N VAL A 256 18.91 34.34 -31.51
CA VAL A 256 19.61 33.07 -31.58
C VAL A 256 18.82 32.05 -30.75
N LEU A 257 18.25 31.06 -31.42
CA LEU A 257 17.43 30.03 -30.79
C LEU A 257 18.32 28.96 -30.17
N ILE A 258 18.12 28.72 -28.88
CA ILE A 258 18.68 27.58 -28.14
C ILE A 258 17.82 26.34 -28.48
N PRO A 259 18.35 25.11 -28.45
CA PRO A 259 17.55 23.90 -28.65
C PRO A 259 16.22 23.90 -27.87
N PHE A 260 15.16 23.40 -28.52
CA PHE A 260 13.80 23.40 -27.97
C PHE A 260 13.69 22.76 -26.58
N ILE A 261 14.42 21.65 -26.37
CA ILE A 261 14.46 20.95 -25.08
C ILE A 261 14.88 21.89 -23.96
N THR A 262 15.92 22.70 -24.17
CA THR A 262 16.39 23.66 -23.17
C THR A 262 15.45 24.83 -22.94
N ILE A 263 14.72 25.28 -23.96
CA ILE A 263 13.68 26.29 -23.78
C ILE A 263 12.55 25.73 -22.91
N SER A 264 12.11 24.50 -23.22
CA SER A 264 11.11 23.78 -22.42
C SER A 264 11.57 23.61 -20.97
N THR A 265 12.79 23.11 -20.73
CA THR A 265 13.30 22.93 -19.37
C THR A 265 13.41 24.26 -18.61
N LEU A 266 13.82 25.35 -19.26
CA LEU A 266 13.90 26.66 -18.61
C LEU A 266 12.52 27.23 -18.28
N LEU A 267 11.50 26.96 -19.10
CA LEU A 267 10.13 27.34 -18.79
C LEU A 267 9.62 26.55 -17.58
N THR A 268 9.81 25.24 -17.56
CA THR A 268 9.42 24.39 -16.43
C THR A 268 10.14 24.78 -15.13
N LEU A 269 11.44 25.13 -15.18
CA LEU A 269 12.18 25.58 -14.01
C LEU A 269 11.63 26.90 -13.43
N ARG A 270 11.08 27.79 -14.26
CA ARG A 270 10.42 29.02 -13.80
C ARG A 270 9.06 28.74 -13.15
N MET A 271 8.30 27.80 -13.70
CA MET A 271 7.05 27.36 -13.08
C MET A 271 7.33 26.72 -11.72
N LEU A 272 8.30 25.81 -11.67
CA LEU A 272 8.74 25.16 -10.43
C LEU A 272 9.15 26.20 -9.37
N ALA A 273 9.86 27.26 -9.76
CA ALA A 273 10.26 28.34 -8.85
C ALA A 273 9.10 29.07 -8.16
N ILE A 274 7.97 29.22 -8.85
CA ILE A 274 6.77 29.86 -8.29
C ILE A 274 6.03 28.90 -7.35
N VAL A 275 6.12 27.61 -7.64
CA VAL A 275 5.16 26.62 -7.16
C VAL A 275 5.70 25.79 -5.98
N THR A 276 7.01 25.48 -5.95
CA THR A 276 7.62 24.74 -4.84
C THR A 276 7.53 25.44 -3.47
N PRO A 277 7.63 26.79 -3.34
CA PRO A 277 7.51 27.43 -2.03
C PRO A 277 6.11 27.25 -1.43
N VAL A 278 5.08 27.19 -2.28
CA VAL A 278 3.68 27.00 -1.85
C VAL A 278 3.46 25.62 -1.26
N LEU A 279 4.00 24.57 -1.90
CA LEU A 279 3.98 23.21 -1.34
C LEU A 279 4.76 23.14 -0.02
N GLY A 280 5.94 23.78 0.03
CA GLY A 280 6.75 23.85 1.26
C GLY A 280 5.99 24.51 2.41
N ALA A 281 5.30 25.62 2.15
CA ALA A 281 4.44 26.27 3.14
C ALA A 281 3.30 25.37 3.61
N ALA A 282 2.60 24.69 2.69
CA ALA A 282 1.52 23.76 3.04
C ALA A 282 2.01 22.59 3.90
N ALA A 283 3.17 22.01 3.58
CA ALA A 283 3.79 20.94 4.36
C ALA A 283 4.21 21.41 5.76
N ILE A 284 4.77 22.62 5.88
CA ILE A 284 5.12 23.23 7.16
C ILE A 284 3.86 23.50 7.98
N MET A 285 2.79 24.04 7.38
CA MET A 285 1.51 24.26 8.08
C MET A 285 0.94 22.96 8.64
N ILE A 286 0.99 21.85 7.89
CA ILE A 286 0.59 20.53 8.42
C ILE A 286 1.47 20.14 9.61
N LEU A 287 2.80 20.34 9.52
CA LEU A 287 3.73 20.00 10.59
C LEU A 287 3.47 20.85 11.85
N LEU A 288 3.16 22.14 11.68
CA LEU A 288 2.74 23.05 12.75
C LEU A 288 1.45 22.58 13.42
N ASP A 289 0.43 22.22 12.64
CA ASP A 289 -0.85 21.71 13.18
C ASP A 289 -0.64 20.40 13.95
N ARG A 290 0.32 19.58 13.53
CA ARG A 290 0.64 18.29 14.15
C ARG A 290 1.49 18.39 15.41
N HIS A 291 2.45 19.31 15.48
CA HIS A 291 3.44 19.34 16.57
C HIS A 291 3.36 20.56 17.48
N TRP A 292 2.88 21.69 16.96
CA TRP A 292 2.81 22.96 17.69
C TRP A 292 1.38 23.43 17.98
N GLN A 293 0.39 22.56 17.78
CA GLN A 293 -1.02 22.84 18.08
C GLN A 293 -1.54 24.11 17.41
N THR A 294 -1.01 24.45 16.23
CA THR A 294 -1.66 25.43 15.37
C THR A 294 -2.96 24.82 14.81
N SER A 295 -3.85 25.69 14.33
CA SER A 295 -5.15 25.29 13.82
C SER A 295 -5.42 25.88 12.45
N PHE A 296 -4.50 25.68 11.50
CA PHE A 296 -4.71 26.13 10.12
C PHE A 296 -5.81 25.34 9.42
N PHE A 297 -5.86 24.03 9.64
CA PHE A 297 -6.78 23.13 8.93
C PHE A 297 -7.80 22.45 9.85
N ASP A 298 -7.85 22.78 11.14
CA ASP A 298 -8.83 22.24 12.09
C ASP A 298 -10.06 23.15 12.22
N PHE A 299 -11.21 22.64 11.78
CA PHE A 299 -12.48 23.37 11.81
C PHE A 299 -12.96 23.71 13.21
N ALA A 300 -12.57 22.92 14.23
CA ALA A 300 -13.00 23.15 15.62
C ALA A 300 -12.49 24.49 16.19
N TYR A 301 -11.38 25.00 15.64
CA TYR A 301 -10.72 26.23 16.08
C TYR A 301 -10.72 27.32 14.99
N GLY A 302 -11.57 27.17 13.97
CA GLY A 302 -11.73 28.15 12.89
C GLY A 302 -10.79 27.98 11.68
N GLY A 303 -10.04 26.88 11.59
CA GLY A 303 -9.28 26.50 10.42
C GLY A 303 -10.15 25.92 9.29
N ASP A 304 -9.60 25.83 8.08
CA ASP A 304 -10.32 25.35 6.90
C ASP A 304 -9.56 24.23 6.18
N PRO A 305 -10.07 22.98 6.13
CA PRO A 305 -9.49 21.92 5.33
C PRO A 305 -9.45 22.21 3.81
N VAL A 306 -10.34 23.06 3.30
CA VAL A 306 -10.39 23.42 1.86
C VAL A 306 -9.22 24.33 1.49
N LEU A 307 -8.74 25.18 2.42
CA LEU A 307 -7.51 25.96 2.23
C LEU A 307 -6.32 25.07 1.85
N PHE A 308 -6.17 23.91 2.48
CA PHE A 308 -5.11 22.97 2.12
C PHE A 308 -5.24 22.49 0.67
N GLN A 309 -6.46 22.21 0.20
CA GLN A 309 -6.68 21.79 -1.18
C GLN A 309 -6.29 22.89 -2.16
N HIS A 310 -6.58 24.16 -1.85
CA HIS A 310 -6.14 25.28 -2.66
C HIS A 310 -4.62 25.39 -2.72
N LEU A 311 -3.93 25.32 -1.58
CA LEU A 311 -2.46 25.37 -1.52
C LEU A 311 -1.82 24.18 -2.25
N PHE A 312 -2.34 22.98 -2.02
CA PHE A 312 -1.84 21.76 -2.63
C PHE A 312 -2.06 21.75 -4.14
N TRP A 313 -3.24 22.13 -4.63
CA TRP A 313 -3.54 22.10 -6.07
C TRP A 313 -3.03 23.32 -6.84
N PHE A 314 -2.70 24.42 -6.16
CA PHE A 314 -1.83 25.46 -6.72
C PHE A 314 -0.46 24.88 -7.09
N PHE A 315 0.01 23.89 -6.30
CA PHE A 315 1.17 23.08 -6.66
C PHE A 315 0.89 21.96 -7.66
N GLY A 316 -0.18 21.20 -7.45
CA GLY A 316 -0.42 19.95 -8.15
C GLY A 316 -0.70 20.12 -9.65
N HIS A 317 -1.27 21.24 -10.10
CA HIS A 317 -1.54 21.44 -11.53
C HIS A 317 -0.29 21.82 -12.33
N PRO A 318 0.56 22.77 -11.90
CA PRO A 318 1.78 23.09 -12.64
C PRO A 318 2.88 22.00 -12.55
N GLU A 319 2.76 21.07 -11.61
CA GLU A 319 3.72 19.97 -11.42
C GLU A 319 3.59 18.88 -12.50
N VAL A 320 2.38 18.69 -13.07
CA VAL A 320 2.10 17.71 -14.13
C VAL A 320 2.26 18.30 -15.53
#